data_AF-A0A1F3LR78-F1
#
_entry.id   AF-A0A1F3LR78-F1
#
_cell.length_a   1.000
_cell.length_b   1.000
_cell.length_c   1.000
_cell.angle_alpha   90.00
_cell.angle_beta   90.00
_cell.angle_gamma   90.00
#
_symmetry.space_group_name_H-M   'P 1'
#
loop_
_entity.id
_entity.type
_entity.pdbx_description
1 polymer ?
#
loop_
_entity_poly.entity_id
_entity_poly.type
_entity_poly.pdbx_seq_one_letter_code
_entity_poly.pdbx_strand_id
1 'polypeptide(L)'
;MGTISQGLGQEKSKLPIKFTAKTPSVIDAGEKFNVKILIDIQDSWYIYAPMGTNAEQGMLVASIIFELPEGIVPEGKIQWPEPMAKDLYQVYIGKIELSPLFKVQPEAKPGLYKIKAKLRYQSCNSVFCLPPVEEELLFEVRVK
;
A
#
# COMPACT_ATOMS: atom_id res chain seq x y z
N MET A 1 -7.58 -43.00 -7.28
CA MET A 1 -8.78 -42.17 -7.52
C MET A 1 -8.96 -41.37 -6.25
N GLY A 2 -8.43 -40.18 -6.06
CA GLY A 2 -8.36 -39.00 -6.91
C GLY A 2 -8.74 -37.84 -5.98
N THR A 3 -7.74 -37.31 -5.25
CA THR A 3 -7.87 -36.27 -4.23
C THR A 3 -8.29 -34.95 -4.89
N ILE A 4 -9.42 -34.38 -4.51
CA ILE A 4 -9.84 -33.06 -4.98
C ILE A 4 -9.17 -32.00 -4.08
N SER A 5 -8.06 -31.47 -4.59
CA SER A 5 -7.49 -30.20 -4.14
C SER A 5 -8.42 -29.07 -4.59
N GLN A 6 -9.05 -28.37 -3.65
CA GLN A 6 -9.69 -27.10 -3.95
C GLN A 6 -8.69 -25.98 -3.70
N GLY A 7 -8.14 -25.46 -4.80
CA GLY A 7 -7.37 -24.24 -4.79
C GLY A 7 -8.26 -23.05 -4.41
N LEU A 8 -7.80 -22.27 -3.44
CA LEU A 8 -8.34 -20.96 -3.11
C LEU A 8 -8.08 -20.03 -4.29
N GLY A 9 -9.05 -19.91 -5.19
CA GLY A 9 -9.06 -18.91 -6.24
C GLY A 9 -9.14 -17.51 -5.62
N GLN A 10 -8.09 -16.72 -5.78
CA GLN A 10 -8.15 -15.28 -5.54
C GLN A 10 -9.09 -14.67 -6.59
N GLU A 11 -10.26 -14.20 -6.15
CA GLU A 11 -11.15 -13.38 -6.96
C GLU A 11 -10.40 -12.08 -7.32
N LYS A 12 -10.14 -11.88 -8.62
CA LYS A 12 -9.53 -10.63 -9.10
C LYS A 12 -10.47 -9.47 -8.75
N SER A 13 -10.03 -8.61 -7.84
CA SER A 13 -10.73 -7.40 -7.41
C SER A 13 -11.21 -6.59 -8.62
N LYS A 14 -12.53 -6.30 -8.69
CA LYS A 14 -13.16 -5.42 -9.70
C LYS A 14 -12.95 -3.93 -9.40
N LEU A 15 -12.11 -3.60 -8.42
CA LEU A 15 -11.89 -2.21 -8.00
C LEU A 15 -11.02 -1.46 -9.02
N PRO A 16 -11.20 -0.13 -9.14
CA PRO A 16 -10.41 0.70 -10.07
C PRO A 16 -8.98 0.95 -9.59
N ILE A 17 -8.58 0.37 -8.45
CA ILE A 17 -7.25 0.52 -7.87
C ILE A 17 -6.58 -0.85 -7.83
N LYS A 18 -5.31 -0.88 -8.21
CA LYS A 18 -4.43 -2.03 -8.01
C LYS A 18 -3.30 -1.65 -7.07
N PHE A 19 -3.24 -2.33 -5.93
CA PHE A 19 -2.26 -2.11 -4.88
C PHE A 19 -1.21 -3.23 -4.86
N THR A 20 0.06 -2.91 -5.07
CA THR A 20 1.15 -3.90 -5.14
C THR A 20 2.40 -3.43 -4.41
N ALA A 21 3.25 -4.40 -4.04
CA ALA A 21 4.51 -4.17 -3.34
C ALA A 21 5.63 -4.97 -3.99
N LYS A 22 6.85 -4.43 -3.94
CA LYS A 22 8.09 -5.14 -4.22
C LYS A 22 9.07 -4.90 -3.09
N THR A 23 9.67 -5.98 -2.61
CA THR A 23 10.69 -5.98 -1.56
C THR A 23 12.02 -6.50 -2.13
N PRO A 24 13.16 -6.15 -1.51
CA PRO A 24 14.39 -6.89 -1.76
C PRO A 24 14.20 -8.36 -1.34
N SER A 25 14.85 -9.27 -2.06
CA SER A 25 14.72 -10.71 -1.80
C SER A 25 15.33 -11.13 -0.47
N VAL A 26 16.40 -10.46 -0.02
CA VAL A 26 17.13 -10.77 1.20
C VAL A 26 17.78 -9.51 1.78
N ILE A 27 17.83 -9.40 3.11
CA ILE A 27 18.41 -8.26 3.86
C ILE A 27 19.16 -8.82 5.08
N ASP A 28 20.25 -8.17 5.50
CA ASP A 28 20.97 -8.54 6.72
C ASP A 28 20.38 -7.87 7.98
N ALA A 29 20.55 -8.48 9.15
CA ALA A 29 20.13 -7.87 10.41
C ALA A 29 20.84 -6.52 10.65
N GLY A 30 20.10 -5.53 11.15
CA GLY A 30 20.59 -4.16 11.36
C GLY A 30 20.50 -3.24 10.14
N GLU A 31 20.27 -3.78 8.94
CA GLU A 31 20.17 -2.99 7.71
C GLU A 31 18.79 -2.35 7.51
N LYS A 32 18.78 -1.37 6.61
CA LYS A 32 17.57 -0.67 6.17
C LYS A 32 17.17 -1.13 4.79
N PHE A 33 15.88 -1.10 4.52
CA PHE A 33 15.35 -1.45 3.21
C PHE A 33 14.11 -0.65 2.86
N ASN A 34 13.94 -0.44 1.56
CA ASN A 34 12.74 0.17 1.01
C ASN A 34 11.77 -0.92 0.52
N VAL A 35 10.48 -0.71 0.77
CA VAL A 35 9.41 -1.42 0.07
C VAL A 35 8.90 -0.51 -1.03
N LYS A 36 8.96 -0.95 -2.29
CA LYS A 36 8.37 -0.21 -3.41
C LYS A 36 6.89 -0.54 -3.50
N ILE A 37 6.05 0.40 -3.13
CA ILE A 37 4.60 0.31 -3.22
C ILE A 37 4.16 1.00 -4.51
N LEU A 38 3.31 0.33 -5.30
CA LEU A 38 2.64 0.91 -6.45
C LEU A 38 1.13 0.86 -6.24
N ILE A 39 0.50 2.02 -6.30
CA ILE A 39 -0.94 2.19 -6.42
C ILE A 39 -1.21 2.59 -7.88
N ASP A 40 -1.82 1.71 -8.64
CA ASP A 40 -2.17 1.92 -10.05
C ASP A 40 -3.67 2.22 -10.14
N ILE A 41 -4.02 3.45 -10.48
CA ILE A 41 -5.38 3.96 -10.56
C ILE A 41 -5.84 3.88 -12.02
N GLN A 42 -6.92 3.14 -12.26
CA GLN A 42 -7.53 3.04 -13.57
C GLN A 42 -7.91 4.41 -14.14
N ASP A 43 -7.77 4.59 -15.45
CA ASP A 43 -8.13 5.83 -16.15
C ASP A 43 -9.52 6.33 -15.77
N SER A 44 -9.65 7.66 -15.68
CA SER A 44 -10.87 8.38 -15.26
C SER A 44 -11.26 8.24 -13.78
N TRP A 45 -10.50 7.48 -12.99
CA TRP A 45 -10.64 7.42 -11.54
C TRP A 45 -9.57 8.24 -10.83
N TYR A 46 -9.87 8.61 -9.59
CA TYR A 46 -8.95 9.30 -8.70
C TYR A 46 -9.22 8.94 -7.24
N ILE A 47 -8.23 9.15 -6.39
CA ILE A 47 -8.36 9.09 -4.92
C ILE A 47 -7.92 10.42 -4.31
N TYR A 48 -8.50 10.78 -3.18
CA TYR A 48 -8.11 11.99 -2.45
C TYR A 48 -6.74 11.82 -1.80
N ALA A 49 -5.83 12.73 -2.10
CA ALA A 49 -4.49 12.72 -1.52
C ALA A 49 -4.56 13.06 -0.01
N PRO A 50 -3.69 12.48 0.84
CA PRO A 50 -3.57 12.84 2.26
C PRO A 50 -2.76 14.12 2.46
N MET A 51 -3.06 15.14 1.66
CA MET A 51 -2.35 16.41 1.60
C MET A 51 -3.35 17.55 1.33
N GLY A 52 -2.91 18.79 1.56
CA GLY A 52 -3.74 19.98 1.43
C GLY A 52 -4.91 19.96 2.42
N THR A 53 -6.04 20.51 1.99
CA THR A 53 -7.24 20.72 2.84
C THR A 53 -8.32 19.66 2.64
N ASN A 54 -8.03 18.55 1.96
CA ASN A 54 -9.02 17.51 1.63
C ASN A 54 -9.74 16.97 2.87
N ALA A 55 -9.00 16.61 3.92
CA ALA A 55 -9.58 16.06 5.14
C ALA A 55 -10.43 17.10 5.89
N GLU A 56 -9.99 18.36 5.92
CA GLU A 56 -10.73 19.48 6.52
C GLU A 56 -12.05 19.75 5.77
N GLN A 57 -12.06 19.49 4.46
CA GLN A 57 -13.26 19.57 3.62
C GLN A 57 -14.12 18.29 3.67
N GLY A 58 -13.81 17.34 4.56
CA GLY A 58 -14.60 16.13 4.79
C GLY A 58 -14.34 14.99 3.80
N MET A 59 -13.30 15.08 2.97
CA MET A 59 -12.96 14.03 2.02
C MET A 59 -12.25 12.86 2.72
N LEU A 60 -12.54 11.63 2.26
CA LEU A 60 -11.82 10.44 2.70
C LEU A 60 -10.47 10.35 1.98
N VAL A 61 -9.43 10.84 2.65
CA VAL A 61 -8.06 10.79 2.14
C VAL A 61 -7.49 9.37 2.18
N ALA A 62 -6.64 9.05 1.21
CA ALA A 62 -5.94 7.78 1.15
C ALA A 62 -4.97 7.63 2.34
N SER A 63 -4.90 6.44 2.92
CA SER A 63 -3.93 6.12 3.96
C SER A 63 -3.36 4.73 3.78
N ILE A 64 -2.11 4.54 4.21
CA ILE A 64 -1.47 3.23 4.29
C ILE A 64 -1.02 2.99 5.72
N ILE A 65 -1.41 1.85 6.28
CA ILE A 65 -0.95 1.37 7.58
C ILE A 65 -0.17 0.06 7.36
N PHE A 66 0.94 -0.09 8.06
CA PHE A 66 1.73 -1.32 8.06
C PHE A 66 1.56 -2.07 9.38
N GLU A 67 1.15 -3.34 9.32
CA GLU A 67 1.29 -4.28 10.43
C GLU A 67 2.64 -4.98 10.25
N LEU A 68 3.58 -4.64 11.13
CA LEU A 68 4.95 -5.13 11.05
C LEU A 68 5.16 -6.29 12.02
N PRO A 69 5.93 -7.32 11.62
CA PRO A 69 6.36 -8.36 12.53
C PRO A 69 7.40 -7.82 13.53
N GLU A 70 7.55 -8.51 14.67
CA GLU A 70 8.65 -8.25 15.60
C GLU A 70 10.00 -8.27 14.86
N GLY A 71 10.93 -7.38 15.21
CA GLY A 71 12.24 -7.29 14.56
C GLY A 71 12.28 -6.43 13.29
N ILE A 72 11.15 -5.91 12.79
CA ILE A 72 11.12 -4.90 11.71
C ILE A 72 10.42 -3.64 12.22
N VAL A 73 11.03 -2.47 12.00
CA VAL A 73 10.48 -1.18 12.42
C VAL A 73 10.42 -0.19 11.26
N PRO A 74 9.44 0.73 11.23
CA PRO A 74 9.39 1.77 10.22
C PRO A 74 10.47 2.81 10.53
N GLU A 75 11.05 3.37 9.47
CA GLU A 75 12.00 4.47 9.61
C GLU A 75 11.46 5.74 8.97
N GLY A 76 10.77 6.51 9.80
CA GLY A 76 10.09 7.73 9.38
C GLY A 76 8.64 7.49 8.94
N LYS A 77 8.05 8.54 8.36
CA LYS A 77 6.69 8.52 7.82
C LYS A 77 6.73 8.24 6.32
N ILE A 78 5.68 7.60 5.81
CA ILE A 78 5.46 7.45 4.37
C ILE A 78 5.43 8.85 3.74
N GLN A 79 6.28 9.05 2.74
CA GLN A 79 6.28 10.26 1.93
C GLN A 79 5.38 10.01 0.72
N TRP A 80 4.32 10.80 0.62
CA TRP A 80 3.43 10.80 -0.54
C TRP A 80 3.97 11.76 -1.61
N PRO A 81 3.84 11.45 -2.91
CA PRO A 81 4.27 12.34 -3.97
C PRO A 81 3.36 13.56 -4.06
N GLU A 82 3.80 14.59 -4.79
CA GLU A 82 2.97 15.77 -5.06
C GLU A 82 1.67 15.36 -5.77
N PRO A 83 0.50 15.76 -5.24
CA PRO A 83 -0.78 15.47 -5.87
C PRO A 83 -1.08 16.41 -7.03
N MET A 84 -2.13 16.10 -7.78
CA MET A 84 -2.67 16.98 -8.80
C MET A 84 -3.85 17.77 -8.26
N ALA A 85 -3.95 19.04 -8.66
CA ALA A 85 -5.13 19.84 -8.38
C ALA A 85 -6.31 19.35 -9.24
N LYS A 86 -7.46 19.15 -8.60
CA LYS A 86 -8.75 18.88 -9.24
C LYS A 86 -9.81 19.74 -8.57
N ASP A 87 -10.20 20.81 -9.24
CA ASP A 87 -11.08 21.84 -8.70
C ASP A 87 -10.51 22.41 -7.39
N LEU A 88 -11.18 22.19 -6.25
CA LEU A 88 -10.72 22.62 -4.92
C LEU A 88 -9.94 21.54 -4.15
N TYR A 89 -9.73 20.37 -4.75
CA TYR A 89 -9.16 19.19 -4.11
C TYR A 89 -7.78 18.83 -4.64
N GLN A 90 -7.04 18.07 -3.84
CA GLN A 90 -5.78 17.45 -4.24
C GLN A 90 -5.99 15.95 -4.45
N VAL A 91 -5.69 15.44 -5.64
CA VAL A 91 -6.01 14.05 -5.99
C VAL A 91 -4.83 13.35 -6.63
N TYR A 92 -4.84 12.03 -6.57
CA TYR A 92 -3.96 11.21 -7.40
C TYR A 92 -4.74 10.54 -8.54
N ILE A 93 -4.10 10.52 -9.72
CA ILE A 93 -4.57 9.86 -10.94
C ILE A 93 -3.39 9.09 -11.53
N GLY A 94 -3.66 7.94 -12.15
CA GLY A 94 -2.63 7.09 -12.73
C GLY A 94 -1.79 6.40 -11.66
N LYS A 95 -0.46 6.40 -11.83
CA LYS A 95 0.45 5.61 -10.99
C LYS A 95 1.07 6.45 -9.89
N ILE A 96 0.98 5.94 -8.67
CA ILE A 96 1.60 6.51 -7.48
C ILE A 96 2.64 5.52 -6.98
N GLU A 97 3.88 5.95 -6.92
CA GLU A 97 4.98 5.16 -6.37
C GLU A 97 5.35 5.70 -4.98
N LEU A 98 5.38 4.81 -3.99
CA LEU A 98 5.81 5.12 -2.63
C LEU A 98 6.97 4.19 -2.26
N SER A 99 7.90 4.71 -1.46
CA SER A 99 9.08 3.97 -1.01
C SER A 99 9.27 4.10 0.50
N PRO A 100 8.34 3.60 1.33
CA PRO A 100 8.55 3.55 2.78
C PRO A 100 9.83 2.79 3.14
N LEU A 101 10.59 3.39 4.07
CA LEU A 101 11.83 2.87 4.60
C LEU A 101 11.54 2.09 5.89
N PHE A 102 12.15 0.92 6.01
CA PHE A 102 12.11 0.08 7.19
C PHE A 102 13.52 -0.30 7.61
N LYS A 103 13.66 -0.72 8.87
CA LYS A 103 14.90 -1.24 9.43
C LYS A 103 14.67 -2.61 10.04
N VAL A 104 15.56 -3.55 9.72
CA VAL A 104 15.67 -4.83 10.42
C VAL A 104 16.46 -4.56 11.70
N GLN A 105 15.91 -4.95 12.85
CA GLN A 105 16.62 -4.80 14.12
C GLN A 105 17.89 -5.67 14.13
N PRO A 106 18.99 -5.23 14.76
CA PRO A 106 20.23 -6.03 14.83
C PRO A 106 20.04 -7.41 15.48
N GLU A 107 19.07 -7.54 16.38
CA GLU A 107 18.75 -8.76 17.11
C GLU A 107 17.73 -9.65 16.37
N ALA A 108 17.27 -9.24 15.19
CA ALA A 108 16.35 -10.01 14.38
C ALA A 108 16.99 -11.36 13.99
N LYS A 109 16.23 -12.44 14.15
CA LYS A 109 16.70 -13.79 13.82
C LYS A 109 16.64 -13.99 12.31
N PRO A 110 17.54 -14.81 11.74
CA PRO A 110 17.42 -15.24 10.35
C PRO A 110 16.05 -15.90 10.11
N GLY A 111 15.38 -15.55 9.01
CA GLY A 111 14.03 -16.06 8.75
C GLY A 111 13.23 -15.29 7.71
N LEU A 112 12.00 -15.72 7.51
CA LEU A 112 11.04 -15.08 6.61
C LEU A 112 10.05 -14.24 7.42
N TYR A 113 10.03 -12.95 7.16
CA TYR A 113 9.20 -11.97 7.85
C TYR A 113 8.04 -11.55 6.96
N LYS A 114 6.82 -11.71 7.46
CA LYS A 114 5.59 -11.32 6.78
C LYS A 114 5.20 -9.92 7.19
N ILE A 115 5.03 -9.03 6.22
CA ILE A 115 4.57 -7.66 6.43
C ILE A 115 3.20 -7.54 5.76
N LYS A 116 2.25 -6.90 6.46
CA LYS A 116 0.95 -6.54 5.89
C LYS A 116 0.87 -5.03 5.69
N ALA A 117 0.48 -4.61 4.50
CA ALA A 117 0.09 -3.23 4.22
C ALA A 117 -1.42 -3.16 4.04
N LYS A 118 -2.04 -2.13 4.60
CA LYS A 118 -3.47 -1.84 4.47
C LYS A 118 -3.64 -0.49 3.81
N LEU A 119 -4.14 -0.47 2.58
CA LEU A 119 -4.48 0.75 1.85
C LEU A 119 -5.97 1.04 2.06
N ARG A 120 -6.29 2.14 2.72
CA ARG A 120 -7.67 2.63 2.86
C ARG A 120 -7.87 3.84 1.97
N TYR A 121 -8.92 3.84 1.15
CA TYR A 121 -9.18 4.90 0.18
C TYR A 121 -10.65 4.95 -0.25
N GLN A 122 -11.01 6.00 -0.97
CA GLN A 122 -12.26 6.10 -1.72
C GLN A 122 -11.94 6.47 -3.16
N SER A 123 -12.44 5.67 -4.11
CA SER A 123 -12.29 5.94 -5.54
C SER A 123 -13.47 6.74 -6.06
N CYS A 124 -13.19 7.81 -6.78
CA CYS A 124 -14.20 8.66 -7.42
C CYS A 124 -13.87 8.86 -8.90
N ASN A 125 -14.90 9.14 -9.69
CA ASN A 125 -14.79 9.63 -11.06
C ASN A 125 -15.62 10.92 -11.21
N SER A 126 -15.84 11.40 -12.44
CA SER A 126 -16.59 12.64 -12.69
C SER A 126 -18.09 12.56 -12.37
N VAL A 127 -18.63 11.38 -12.11
CA VAL A 127 -20.07 11.13 -11.95
C VAL A 127 -20.39 10.69 -10.53
N PHE A 128 -19.58 9.81 -9.95
CA PHE A 128 -19.85 9.23 -8.64
C PHE A 128 -18.58 8.80 -7.90
N CYS A 129 -18.74 8.55 -6.60
CA CYS A 129 -17.76 7.90 -5.76
C CYS A 129 -18.24 6.50 -5.37
N LEU A 130 -17.32 5.54 -5.36
CA LEU A 130 -17.57 4.23 -4.77
C LEU A 130 -17.54 4.33 -3.24
N PRO A 131 -18.13 3.35 -2.53
CA PRO A 131 -17.92 3.21 -1.10
C PRO A 131 -16.42 3.12 -0.75
N PRO A 132 -16.00 3.59 0.43
CA PRO A 132 -14.63 3.43 0.88
C PRO A 132 -14.23 1.96 0.98
N VAL A 133 -12.98 1.65 0.64
CA VAL A 133 -12.43 0.31 0.68
C VAL A 133 -11.14 0.31 1.51
N GLU A 134 -10.89 -0.81 2.20
CA GLU A 134 -9.59 -1.16 2.77
C GLU A 134 -9.09 -2.42 2.07
N GLU A 135 -8.00 -2.29 1.32
CA GLU A 135 -7.32 -3.41 0.66
C GLU A 135 -6.10 -3.84 1.46
N GLU A 136 -5.98 -5.16 1.72
CA GLU A 136 -4.82 -5.74 2.37
C GLU A 136 -3.84 -6.33 1.34
N LEU A 137 -2.56 -6.09 1.55
CA LEU A 137 -1.47 -6.67 0.77
C LEU A 137 -0.45 -7.31 1.72
N LEU A 138 -0.24 -8.61 1.55
CA LEU A 138 0.79 -9.37 2.25
C LEU A 138 2.02 -9.54 1.35
N PHE A 139 3.19 -9.26 1.90
CA PHE A 139 4.46 -9.52 1.24
C PHE A 139 5.51 -9.95 2.26
N GLU A 140 6.60 -10.52 1.76
CA GLU A 140 7.62 -11.14 2.59
C GLU A 140 8.99 -10.57 2.33
N VAL A 141 9.82 -10.63 3.35
CA VAL A 141 11.24 -10.30 3.27
C VAL A 141 12.04 -11.31 4.05
N ARG A 142 13.17 -11.76 3.49
CA ARG A 142 14.06 -12.71 4.16
C ARG A 142 15.18 -11.97 4.87
N VAL A 143 15.33 -12.24 6.16
CA VAL A 143 16.49 -11.81 6.96
C VAL A 143 17.50 -12.96 6.99
N LYS A 144 18.77 -12.64 6.75
CA LYS A 144 19.90 -13.59 6.81
C LYS A 144 20.50 -13.70 8.21
#